data_AF-A0A250JDZ1-F1
#
_entry.id   AF-A0A250JDZ1-F1
#
_cell.length_a   1.000
_cell.length_b   1.000
_cell.length_c   1.000
_cell.angle_alpha   90.00
_cell.angle_beta   90.00
_cell.angle_gamma   90.00
#
_symmetry.space_group_name_H-M   'P 1'
#
loop_
_entity.id
_entity.type
_entity.pdbx_description
1 polymer ?
#
loop_
_entity_poly.entity_id
_entity_poly.type
_entity_poly.pdbx_seq_one_letter_code
_entity_poly.pdbx_strand_id
1 'polypeptide(L)' 'MSKSNTEHILRAWRDPEYFNSLSAEERAALPANPASAFALDDSVLESVTGGGILEPTSAYCTPCPPKYCY' A
#
# COMPACT_ATOMS: atom_id res chain seq x y z
N MET A 1 -7.20 -9.92 21.34
CA MET A 1 -8.07 -8.86 20.79
C MET A 1 -9.16 -9.49 19.93
N SER A 2 -10.41 -9.06 20.07
CA SER A 2 -11.53 -9.52 19.24
C SER A 2 -11.32 -9.08 17.78
N LYS A 3 -11.47 -10.01 16.83
CA LYS A 3 -11.25 -9.82 15.37
C LYS A 3 -11.89 -8.54 14.80
N SER A 4 -13.04 -8.13 15.35
CA SER A 4 -13.79 -6.94 14.94
C SER A 4 -13.01 -5.62 15.09
N ASN A 5 -12.13 -5.49 16.09
CA ASN A 5 -11.36 -4.26 16.29
C ASN A 5 -10.23 -4.12 15.24
N THR A 6 -9.60 -5.24 14.87
CA THR A 6 -8.57 -5.26 13.82
C THR A 6 -9.16 -4.92 12.44
N GLU A 7 -10.34 -5.44 12.11
CA GLU A 7 -11.02 -5.10 10.85
C GLU A 7 -11.38 -3.62 10.76
N HIS A 8 -11.83 -3.03 11.87
CA HIS A 8 -12.10 -1.60 11.96
C HIS A 8 -10.84 -0.76 11.68
N ILE A 9 -9.71 -1.08 12.33
CA ILE A 9 -8.43 -0.38 12.12
C ILE A 9 -7.97 -0.52 10.66
N LEU A 10 -8.01 -1.74 10.12
CA LEU A 10 -7.57 -1.99 8.75
C LEU A 10 -8.46 -1.31 7.71
N ARG A 11 -9.75 -1.12 8.00
CA ARG A 11 -10.68 -0.37 7.14
C ARG A 11 -10.39 1.12 7.22
N ALA A 12 -10.18 1.66 8.42
CA ALA A 12 -9.82 3.06 8.62
C ALA A 12 -8.51 3.46 7.91
N TRP A 13 -7.55 2.54 7.76
CA TRP A 13 -6.31 2.83 7.02
C TRP A 13 -6.42 2.70 5.49
N ARG A 14 -7.35 1.90 4.98
CA ARG A 14 -7.47 1.60 3.54
C ARG A 14 -8.53 2.43 2.83
N ASP A 15 -9.56 2.86 3.55
CA ASP A 15 -10.72 3.55 3.02
C ASP A 15 -10.75 4.99 3.57
N PRO A 16 -10.33 5.99 2.77
CA PRO A 16 -10.29 7.38 3.21
C PRO A 16 -11.69 7.97 3.46
N GLU A 17 -12.73 7.49 2.78
CA GLU A 17 -14.11 7.93 3.03
C GLU A 17 -14.57 7.44 4.40
N TYR A 18 -14.29 6.17 4.72
CA TYR A 18 -14.56 5.63 6.04
C TYR A 18 -13.77 6.37 7.13
N PHE A 19 -12.48 6.63 6.93
CA PHE A 19 -11.67 7.40 7.88
C PHE A 19 -12.26 8.79 8.16
N ASN A 20 -12.70 9.49 7.11
CA ASN A 20 -13.30 10.82 7.23
C ASN A 20 -14.70 10.80 7.86
N SER A 21 -15.40 9.66 7.80
CA SER A 21 -16.69 9.48 8.47
C SER A 21 -16.60 9.30 9.99
N LEU A 22 -15.40 9.01 10.53
CA LEU A 22 -15.17 8.81 11.96
C LEU A 22 -15.15 10.13 12.73
N SER A 23 -15.61 10.09 13.97
CA SER A 23 -15.48 11.22 14.91
C SER A 23 -14.01 11.57 15.20
N ALA A 24 -13.77 12.73 15.82
CA ALA A 24 -12.41 13.13 16.19
C ALA A 24 -11.81 12.19 17.25
N GLU A 25 -12.64 11.72 18.17
CA GLU A 25 -12.28 10.80 19.25
C GLU A 25 -11.92 9.43 18.70
N GLU A 26 -12.71 8.91 17.75
CA GLU A 26 -12.44 7.63 17.09
C GLU A 26 -11.14 7.68 16.27
N ARG A 27 -10.90 8.78 15.55
CA ARG A 27 -9.64 8.95 14.80
C ARG A 27 -8.43 9.03 15.72
N ALA A 28 -8.55 9.68 16.87
CA ALA A 28 -7.47 9.77 17.86
C ALA A 28 -7.18 8.42 18.55
N ALA A 29 -8.16 7.51 18.61
CA ALA A 29 -8.00 6.17 19.14
C ALA A 29 -7.33 5.19 18.16
N LEU A 30 -7.20 5.55 16.88
CA LEU A 30 -6.54 4.71 15.89
C LEU A 30 -5.01 4.66 16.13
N PRO A 31 -4.38 3.48 16.01
CA PRO A 31 -2.93 3.39 16.06
C PRO A 31 -2.28 4.11 14.88
N ALA A 32 -1.02 4.51 15.06
CA ALA A 32 -0.21 5.07 13.99
C ALA A 32 -0.18 4.13 12.78
N ASN A 33 -0.37 4.69 11.59
CA ASN A 33 -0.37 3.91 10.35
C ASN A 33 1.03 3.30 10.14
N PRO A 34 1.16 1.98 9.93
CA PRO A 34 2.46 1.36 9.65
C PRO A 34 3.17 1.97 8.44
N ALA A 35 2.44 2.54 7.48
CA ALA A 35 3.03 3.26 6.34
C ALA A 35 3.67 4.61 6.74
N SER A 36 3.19 5.26 7.81
CA SER A 36 3.78 6.53 8.27
C SER A 36 5.07 6.35 9.06
N ALA A 37 5.42 5.11 9.46
CA ALA A 37 6.68 4.81 10.14
C ALA A 37 7.88 4.88 9.18
N PHE A 38 7.65 4.77 7.87
CA PHE A 38 8.66 4.87 6.85
C PHE A 38 8.55 6.25 6.21
N ALA A 39 9.37 7.19 6.68
CA ALA A 39 9.60 8.42 5.94
C ALA A 39 10.40 8.04 4.69
N LEU A 40 9.70 7.93 3.56
CA LEU A 40 10.33 7.78 2.26
C LEU A 40 10.78 9.17 1.83
N ASP A 41 12.09 9.34 1.71
CA ASP A 41 12.68 10.53 1.10
C ASP A 41 12.52 10.46 -0.44
N ASP A 42 12.54 11.63 -1.09
CA ASP A 42 12.37 11.75 -2.53
C ASP A 42 13.43 10.95 -3.29
N SER A 43 14.68 10.89 -2.80
CA SER A 43 15.73 10.07 -3.43
C SER A 43 15.45 8.57 -3.34
N VAL A 44 14.81 8.10 -2.26
CA VAL A 44 14.34 6.71 -2.15
C VAL A 44 13.21 6.47 -3.14
N LEU A 45 12.24 7.40 -3.26
CA LEU A 45 11.14 7.29 -4.20
C LEU A 45 11.62 7.27 -5.67
N GLU A 46 12.62 8.06 -6.01
CA GLU A 46 13.26 8.06 -7.33
C GLU A 46 13.93 6.73 -7.67
N SER A 47 14.44 6.02 -6.65
CA SER A 47 15.06 4.70 -6.82
C SER A 47 14.05 3.55 -6.96
N VAL A 48 12.79 3.77 -6.56
CA VAL A 48 11.72 2.77 -6.66
C VAL A 48 11.16 2.78 -8.08
N THR A 49 11.60 1.83 -8.88
CA THR A 49 10.97 1.49 -10.16
C THR A 49 9.88 0.43 -9.95
N GLY A 50 8.85 0.43 -10.81
CA GLY A 50 7.83 -0.62 -10.85
C GLY A 50 8.40 -1.95 -11.36
N GLY A 51 7.68 -2.65 -12.25
CA GLY A 51 8.24 -3.84 -12.92
C GLY A 51 9.57 -3.51 -13.62
N GLY A 52 10.69 -3.91 -13.01
CA GLY A 52 12.02 -3.57 -13.48
C GLY A 52 12.39 -4.29 -14.77
N ILE A 53 12.95 -3.56 -15.73
CA ILE A 53 13.48 -4.08 -17.01
C ILE A 53 14.90 -4.66 -16.90
N LEU A 54 15.38 -4.97 -15.69
CA LEU A 54 16.76 -5.40 -15.50
C LEU A 54 16.82 -6.93 -15.47
N GLU A 55 17.35 -7.46 -16.58
CA GLU A 55 17.49 -8.87 -16.95
C GLU A 55 16.14 -9.59 -17.20
N PRO A 56 15.96 -10.29 -18.34
CA PRO A 56 14.78 -11.11 -18.59
C PRO A 56 14.82 -12.32 -17.67
N THR A 57 14.44 -12.15 -16.40
CA THR A 57 14.16 -13.27 -15.48
C THR A 57 12.82 -13.94 -15.79
N SER A 58 12.07 -13.38 -16.74
CA SER A 58 10.73 -13.76 -17.12
C SER A 58 10.65 -13.93 -18.64
N ALA A 59 10.19 -15.08 -19.11
CA ALA A 59 9.83 -15.31 -20.52
C ALA A 59 8.58 -14.53 -20.96
N TYR A 60 7.97 -13.75 -20.05
CA TYR A 60 6.73 -13.04 -20.26
C TYR A 60 6.93 -11.53 -20.19
N CYS A 61 6.50 -10.86 -21.26
CA CYS A 61 6.36 -9.41 -21.36
C CYS A 61 5.04 -8.98 -20.71
N THR A 62 5.07 -7.96 -19.87
CA THR A 62 3.89 -7.15 -19.51
C THR A 62 3.46 -6.29 -20.72
N PRO A 63 2.16 -6.00 -20.92
CA PRO A 63 1.05 -6.12 -19.97
C PRO A 63 0.15 -7.34 -20.20
N CYS A 64 -0.72 -7.59 -19.21
CA CYS A 64 -1.72 -8.65 -19.22
C CYS A 64 -2.72 -8.46 -20.39
N PRO A 65 -3.02 -9.50 -21.18
CA PRO A 65 -2.56 -10.88 -21.06
C PRO A 65 -1.10 -11.06 -21.51
N PRO A 66 -0.32 -11.89 -20.80
CA PRO A 66 1.13 -12.02 -20.99
C PRO A 66 1.47 -12.49 -22.42
N LYS A 67 2.51 -11.88 -23.02
CA LYS A 67 3.10 -12.35 -24.29
C LYS A 67 4.51 -12.87 -24.07
N TYR A 68 4.91 -13.87 -24.85
CA TYR A 68 6.30 -14.32 -24.90
C TYR A 68 7.17 -13.27 -25.61
N CYS A 69 8.30 -12.90 -24.99
CA CYS A 69 9.33 -12.10 -25.64
C CYS A 69 10.31 -13.07 -26.35
N TYR A 70 10.47 -12.96 -27.68
CA TYR A 70 11.49 -13.69 -28.45
C TYR A 70 12.74 -12.82 -28.62
#